data_AF-A0A524FQY8-F1
#
_entry.id   AF-A0A524FQY8-F1
#
_cell.length_a   1.000
_cell.length_b   1.000
_cell.length_c   1.000
_cell.angle_alpha   90.00
_cell.angle_beta   90.00
_cell.angle_gamma   90.00
#
_symmetry.space_group_name_H-M   'P 1'
#
loop_
_entity.id
_entity.type
_entity.pdbx_description
1 polymer ?
#
loop_
_entity_poly.entity_id
_entity_poly.type
_entity_poly.pdbx_seq_one_letter_code
_entity_poly.pdbx_strand_id
1 'polypeptide(L)'
;MLSLKLDNIKEQDRGILSPCGILCLGCDTHLGEGIEAAKKIVDVWEGWNMLDVGPALGLNEKGIKTTIKTLKKFIKMGKGGLCPGCFNNQGPPSAICGIANCVKSKGYWTCAECYEFDPESETPCPNINKDAMPIADKGQMSKMICARYSKDTVQNLKKCREIGYDAFIKEAKEKVVKGWRTWQIISEEMVFSDAMKK
;
A
#
# COMPACT_ATOMS: atom_id res chain seq x y z
N MET A 1 -28.75 -0.46 -1.56
CA MET A 1 -27.31 -0.75 -1.44
C MET A 1 -27.00 -1.90 -2.39
N LEU A 2 -26.07 -1.73 -3.33
CA LEU A 2 -25.69 -2.80 -4.26
C LEU A 2 -25.03 -3.94 -3.48
N SER A 3 -25.38 -5.18 -3.79
CA SER A 3 -24.73 -6.35 -3.20
C SER A 3 -23.37 -6.53 -3.87
N LEU A 4 -22.29 -6.33 -3.09
CA LEU A 4 -20.92 -6.65 -3.50
C LEU A 4 -20.77 -8.17 -3.55
N LYS A 5 -20.44 -8.72 -4.73
CA LYS A 5 -20.27 -10.16 -4.94
C LYS A 5 -18.82 -10.47 -5.26
N LEU A 6 -18.22 -11.41 -4.52
CA LEU A 6 -16.84 -11.83 -4.75
C LEU A 6 -16.61 -12.42 -6.14
N ASP A 7 -17.63 -13.08 -6.71
CA ASP A 7 -17.56 -13.69 -8.04
C ASP A 7 -17.41 -12.66 -9.16
N ASN A 8 -17.66 -11.38 -8.88
CA ASN A 8 -17.39 -10.30 -9.83
C ASN A 8 -15.88 -10.00 -9.95
N ILE A 9 -15.05 -10.48 -9.02
CA ILE A 9 -13.61 -10.17 -8.99
C ILE A 9 -12.85 -11.25 -9.75
N LYS A 10 -12.33 -10.87 -10.92
CA LYS A 10 -11.46 -11.75 -11.72
C LYS A 10 -10.15 -12.00 -10.99
N GLU A 11 -9.53 -13.15 -11.25
CA GLU A 11 -8.27 -13.55 -10.58
C GLU A 11 -7.16 -12.49 -10.73
N GLN A 12 -6.99 -11.97 -11.94
CA GLN A 12 -6.02 -10.91 -12.25
C GLN A 12 -6.27 -9.58 -11.53
N ASP A 13 -7.49 -9.35 -11.03
CA ASP A 13 -7.90 -8.10 -10.39
C ASP A 13 -7.75 -8.17 -8.85
N ARG A 14 -7.39 -9.35 -8.33
CA ARG A 14 -7.23 -9.62 -6.88
C ARG A 14 -6.06 -8.91 -6.21
N GLY A 15 -5.36 -8.04 -6.91
CA GLY A 15 -4.33 -7.15 -6.35
C GLY A 15 -4.66 -5.66 -6.43
N ILE A 16 -5.84 -5.28 -6.95
CA ILE A 16 -6.14 -3.88 -7.28
C ILE A 16 -6.48 -3.05 -6.05
N LEU A 17 -7.30 -3.62 -5.15
CA LEU A 17 -7.78 -2.97 -3.94
C LEU A 17 -7.42 -3.82 -2.73
N SER A 18 -6.84 -3.20 -1.71
CA SER A 18 -6.60 -3.88 -0.44
C SER A 18 -7.88 -3.97 0.40
N PRO A 19 -7.94 -4.87 1.40
CA PRO A 19 -9.08 -4.98 2.30
C PRO A 19 -9.50 -3.67 2.97
N CYS A 20 -8.54 -2.78 3.22
CA CYS A 20 -8.73 -1.49 3.88
C CYS A 20 -8.99 -0.32 2.91
N GLY A 21 -9.06 -0.55 1.60
CA GLY A 21 -9.36 0.47 0.60
C GLY A 21 -8.15 1.16 -0.04
N ILE A 22 -6.92 0.72 0.26
CA ILE A 22 -5.73 1.22 -0.45
C ILE A 22 -5.80 0.71 -1.87
N LEU A 23 -5.74 1.63 -2.84
CA LEU A 23 -5.68 1.27 -4.24
C LEU A 23 -4.26 0.79 -4.60
N CYS A 24 -4.02 -0.49 -4.33
CA CYS A 24 -2.75 -1.20 -4.56
C CYS A 24 -2.29 -1.14 -6.02
N LEU A 25 -3.23 -1.04 -6.97
CA LEU A 25 -2.91 -0.91 -8.40
C LEU A 25 -1.97 0.27 -8.71
N GLY A 26 -2.00 1.34 -7.93
CA GLY A 26 -1.13 2.51 -8.10
C GLY A 26 0.16 2.48 -7.28
N CYS A 27 0.46 1.38 -6.59
CA CYS A 27 1.62 1.26 -5.71
C CYS A 27 2.86 0.81 -6.49
N ASP A 28 4.02 1.40 -6.22
CA ASP A 28 5.27 1.06 -6.94
C ASP A 28 5.67 -0.40 -6.80
N THR A 29 5.40 -1.04 -5.65
CA THR A 29 5.69 -2.47 -5.47
C THR A 29 4.77 -3.36 -6.31
N HIS A 30 3.59 -2.85 -6.68
CA HIS A 30 2.66 -3.54 -7.57
C HIS A 30 2.99 -3.26 -9.04
N LEU A 31 3.41 -2.04 -9.40
CA LEU A 31 3.71 -1.63 -10.76
C LEU A 31 5.15 -1.95 -11.21
N GLY A 32 6.09 -2.06 -10.28
CA GLY A 32 7.52 -2.25 -10.55
C GLY A 32 8.29 -0.98 -10.92
N GLU A 33 7.61 0.16 -11.07
CA GLU A 33 8.20 1.42 -11.52
C GLU A 33 9.35 1.89 -10.62
N GLY A 34 9.20 1.79 -9.30
CA GLY A 34 10.26 2.13 -8.35
C GLY A 34 11.49 1.24 -8.46
N ILE A 35 11.32 -0.05 -8.78
CA ILE A 35 12.44 -0.98 -8.99
C ILE A 35 13.19 -0.61 -10.28
N GLU A 36 12.48 -0.30 -11.35
CA GLU A 36 13.09 0.13 -12.61
C GLU A 36 13.81 1.47 -12.48
N ALA A 37 13.25 2.42 -11.74
CA ALA A 37 13.93 3.67 -11.40
C ALA A 37 15.21 3.42 -10.59
N ALA A 38 15.15 2.55 -9.58
CA ALA A 38 16.31 2.20 -8.78
C ALA A 38 17.44 1.55 -9.61
N LYS A 39 17.10 0.65 -10.54
CA LYS A 39 18.07 0.05 -11.47
C LYS A 39 18.77 1.12 -12.29
N LYS A 40 18.00 2.02 -12.92
CA LYS A 40 18.55 3.12 -13.73
C LYS A 40 19.51 4.01 -12.94
N ILE A 41 19.16 4.35 -11.69
CA ILE A 41 20.04 5.14 -10.83
C ILE A 41 21.35 4.39 -10.54
N VAL A 42 21.26 3.10 -10.18
CA VAL A 42 22.45 2.28 -9.93
C VAL A 42 23.32 2.19 -11.18
N ASP A 43 22.75 1.92 -12.34
CA ASP A 43 23.48 1.79 -13.61
C ASP A 43 24.23 3.09 -13.95
N VAL A 44 23.56 4.25 -13.82
CA VAL A 44 24.18 5.57 -14.07
C VAL A 44 25.29 5.86 -13.06
N TRP A 45 25.05 5.64 -11.76
CA TRP A 45 26.02 5.96 -10.72
C TRP A 45 27.25 5.05 -10.76
N GLU A 46 27.07 3.77 -11.05
CA GLU A 46 28.19 2.84 -11.20
C GLU A 46 28.95 3.07 -12.51
N GLY A 47 28.23 3.35 -13.61
CA GLY A 47 28.86 3.68 -14.90
C GLY A 47 29.71 4.96 -14.87
N TRP A 48 29.32 5.94 -14.06
CA TRP A 48 30.09 7.18 -13.88
C TRP A 48 31.17 7.07 -12.79
N ASN A 49 31.33 5.89 -12.18
CA ASN A 49 32.18 5.69 -11.00
C ASN A 49 31.94 6.76 -9.92
N MET A 50 30.67 6.99 -9.56
CA MET A 50 30.27 8.03 -8.61
C MET A 50 30.97 7.90 -7.25
N LEU A 51 31.43 6.69 -6.90
CA LEU A 51 32.20 6.48 -5.69
C LEU A 51 33.56 7.20 -5.69
N ASP A 52 34.17 7.32 -6.87
CA ASP A 52 35.45 7.99 -7.10
C ASP A 52 35.25 9.48 -7.42
N VAL A 53 34.35 9.77 -8.36
CA VAL A 53 34.10 11.15 -8.83
C VAL A 53 33.31 11.99 -7.81
N GLY A 54 32.37 11.38 -7.09
CA GLY A 54 31.48 12.08 -6.17
C GLY A 54 32.22 12.86 -5.07
N PRO A 55 33.19 12.26 -4.36
CA PRO A 55 34.02 12.98 -3.38
C PRO A 55 34.75 14.20 -3.97
N ALA A 56 35.24 14.11 -5.21
CA ALA A 56 35.87 15.25 -5.89
C ALA A 56 34.88 16.39 -6.18
N LEU A 57 33.57 16.10 -6.23
CA LEU A 57 32.48 17.06 -6.34
C LEU A 57 31.90 17.48 -4.99
N GLY A 58 32.54 17.10 -3.88
CA GLY A 58 32.10 17.44 -2.51
C GLY A 58 30.98 16.55 -1.97
N LEU A 59 30.66 15.44 -2.63
CA LEU A 59 29.67 14.49 -2.13
C LEU A 59 30.26 13.58 -1.04
N ASN A 60 29.42 13.18 -0.08
CA ASN A 60 29.84 12.28 0.99
C ASN A 60 29.99 10.83 0.50
N GLU A 61 31.22 10.30 0.52
CA GLU A 61 31.53 8.93 0.07
C GLU A 61 30.71 7.86 0.81
N LYS A 62 30.58 7.97 2.14
CA LYS A 62 29.77 7.03 2.94
C LYS A 62 28.28 7.11 2.54
N GLY A 63 27.79 8.30 2.25
CA GLY A 63 26.46 8.55 1.71
C GLY A 63 26.25 7.82 0.38
N ILE A 64 27.17 8.00 -0.58
CA ILE A 64 27.13 7.32 -1.88
C ILE A 64 27.10 5.79 -1.71
N LYS A 65 28.04 5.23 -0.92
CA LYS A 65 28.09 3.78 -0.63
C LYS A 65 26.77 3.28 -0.02
N THR A 66 26.21 4.04 0.92
CA THR A 66 24.97 3.68 1.61
C THR A 66 23.78 3.72 0.67
N THR A 67 23.69 4.73 -0.19
CA THR A 67 22.63 4.87 -1.20
C THR A 67 22.66 3.72 -2.19
N ILE A 68 23.82 3.43 -2.81
CA ILE A 68 23.95 2.32 -3.78
C ILE A 68 23.59 0.99 -3.12
N LYS A 69 24.10 0.72 -1.91
CA LYS A 69 23.78 -0.49 -1.15
C LYS A 69 22.28 -0.61 -0.89
N THR A 70 21.63 0.50 -0.54
CA THR A 70 20.18 0.55 -0.26
C THR A 70 19.37 0.27 -1.52
N LEU A 71 19.70 0.93 -2.64
CA LEU A 71 19.05 0.70 -3.93
C LEU A 71 19.22 -0.75 -4.40
N LYS A 72 20.43 -1.32 -4.30
CA LYS A 72 20.68 -2.74 -4.63
C LYS A 72 19.86 -3.69 -3.77
N LYS A 73 19.71 -3.40 -2.46
CA LYS A 73 18.85 -4.18 -1.57
C LYS A 73 17.38 -4.07 -1.99
N PHE A 74 16.91 -2.87 -2.32
CA PHE A 74 15.55 -2.64 -2.80
C PHE A 74 15.25 -3.39 -4.11
N ILE A 75 16.17 -3.33 -5.08
CA ILE A 75 16.10 -4.10 -6.33
C ILE A 75 16.05 -5.61 -6.05
N LYS A 76 16.87 -6.10 -5.11
CA LYS A 76 16.89 -7.52 -4.72
C LYS A 76 15.54 -7.96 -4.13
N MET A 77 14.88 -7.12 -3.33
CA MET A 77 13.56 -7.42 -2.79
C MET A 77 12.51 -7.60 -3.90
N GLY A 78 12.65 -6.86 -5.01
CA GLY A 78 11.78 -6.98 -6.19
C GLY A 78 11.95 -8.28 -7.00
N LYS A 79 13.02 -9.05 -6.79
CA LYS A 79 13.27 -10.30 -7.55
C LYS A 79 12.25 -11.41 -7.25
N GLY A 80 11.50 -11.30 -6.16
CA GLY A 80 10.40 -12.22 -5.82
C GLY A 80 9.13 -12.03 -6.65
N GLY A 81 9.13 -11.08 -7.61
CA GLY A 81 7.96 -10.69 -8.37
C GLY A 81 7.29 -9.42 -7.81
N LEU A 82 6.28 -8.94 -8.54
CA LEU A 82 5.48 -7.79 -8.12
C LEU A 82 4.55 -8.18 -6.97
N CYS A 83 4.27 -7.22 -6.08
CA CYS A 83 3.39 -7.46 -4.94
C CYS A 83 1.98 -7.86 -5.43
N PRO A 84 1.47 -9.04 -5.04
CA PRO A 84 0.15 -9.51 -5.47
C PRO A 84 -1.01 -8.81 -4.75
N GLY A 85 -0.72 -7.80 -3.93
CA GLY A 85 -1.69 -7.14 -3.05
C GLY A 85 -1.98 -7.94 -1.78
N CYS A 86 -2.73 -7.33 -0.86
CA CYS A 86 -3.05 -7.91 0.44
C CYS A 86 -4.08 -9.04 0.38
N PHE A 87 -4.80 -9.20 -0.74
CA PHE A 87 -5.83 -10.23 -0.89
C PHE A 87 -5.25 -11.64 -0.76
N ASN A 88 -4.11 -11.90 -1.39
CA ASN A 88 -3.51 -13.24 -1.41
C ASN A 88 -2.82 -13.59 -0.08
N ASN A 89 -2.75 -12.66 0.87
CA ASN A 89 -2.14 -12.84 2.18
C ASN A 89 -0.67 -13.32 2.15
N GLN A 90 0.06 -13.06 1.06
CA GLN A 90 1.41 -13.60 0.81
C GLN A 90 2.56 -12.76 1.40
N GLY A 91 2.27 -11.77 2.27
CA GLY A 91 3.27 -10.89 2.84
C GLY A 91 3.29 -10.89 4.37
N PRO A 92 4.46 -10.66 5.01
CA PRO A 92 4.54 -10.48 6.46
C PRO A 92 3.57 -9.40 6.99
N PRO A 93 3.37 -8.25 6.32
CA PRO A 93 2.43 -7.23 6.81
C PRO A 93 0.97 -7.68 6.75
N SER A 94 0.56 -8.50 5.77
CA SER A 94 -0.83 -8.95 5.67
C SER A 94 -1.16 -10.05 6.69
N ALA A 95 -0.19 -10.92 7.00
CA ALA A 95 -0.36 -12.02 7.96
C ALA A 95 -0.72 -11.53 9.37
N ILE A 96 -0.15 -10.41 9.80
CA ILE A 96 -0.41 -9.80 11.11
C ILE A 96 -1.44 -8.66 11.06
N CYS A 97 -1.99 -8.32 9.89
CA CYS A 97 -2.89 -7.19 9.74
C CYS A 97 -4.30 -7.54 10.26
N GLY A 98 -4.76 -6.81 11.27
CA GLY A 98 -6.09 -7.00 11.85
C GLY A 98 -7.23 -6.84 10.85
N ILE A 99 -7.09 -5.92 9.89
CA ILE A 99 -8.10 -5.70 8.85
C ILE A 99 -8.16 -6.89 7.89
N ALA A 100 -7.00 -7.33 7.37
CA ALA A 100 -6.94 -8.43 6.42
C ALA A 100 -7.49 -9.72 7.04
N ASN A 101 -7.13 -10.01 8.29
CA ASN A 101 -7.61 -11.17 9.03
C ASN A 101 -9.13 -11.10 9.28
N CYS A 102 -9.66 -9.93 9.66
CA CYS A 102 -11.10 -9.73 9.88
C CYS A 102 -11.92 -9.89 8.58
N VAL A 103 -11.47 -9.27 7.50
CA VAL A 103 -12.13 -9.36 6.18
C VAL A 103 -12.16 -10.80 5.70
N LYS A 104 -11.04 -11.52 5.83
CA LYS A 104 -10.96 -12.94 5.52
C LYS A 104 -11.90 -13.80 6.38
N SER A 105 -11.95 -13.57 7.70
CA SER A 105 -12.83 -14.36 8.58
C SER A 105 -14.31 -14.15 8.31
N LYS A 106 -14.69 -12.99 7.74
CA LYS A 106 -16.06 -12.68 7.31
C LYS A 106 -16.38 -13.14 5.88
N GLY A 107 -15.40 -13.67 5.14
CA GLY A 107 -15.58 -14.03 3.73
C GLY A 107 -15.78 -12.82 2.82
N TYR A 108 -15.19 -11.67 3.17
CA TYR A 108 -15.26 -10.45 2.38
C TYR A 108 -13.97 -10.26 1.56
N TRP A 109 -14.03 -9.39 0.55
CA TRP A 109 -12.83 -8.88 -0.11
C TRP A 109 -12.32 -7.63 0.62
N THR A 110 -13.23 -6.76 1.08
CA THR A 110 -12.87 -5.50 1.70
C THR A 110 -13.73 -5.16 2.92
N CYS A 111 -13.45 -4.01 3.53
CA CYS A 111 -14.32 -3.42 4.54
C CYS A 111 -15.62 -2.85 3.94
N ALA A 112 -15.72 -2.69 2.61
CA ALA A 112 -16.91 -2.16 1.96
C ALA A 112 -18.13 -3.06 2.16
N GLU A 113 -17.96 -4.37 2.38
CA GLU A 113 -19.05 -5.30 2.71
C GLU A 113 -19.49 -5.25 4.18
N CYS A 114 -18.71 -4.62 5.06
CA CYS A 114 -19.00 -4.62 6.49
C CYS A 114 -20.05 -3.57 6.86
N TYR A 115 -21.18 -3.99 7.46
CA TYR A 115 -22.24 -3.08 7.92
C TYR A 115 -21.81 -2.17 9.08
N GLU A 116 -20.85 -2.61 9.90
CA GLU A 116 -20.29 -1.83 11.02
C GLU A 116 -19.30 -0.76 10.56
N PHE A 117 -18.88 -0.79 9.29
CA PHE A 117 -17.94 0.19 8.76
C PHE A 117 -18.66 1.50 8.47
N ASP A 118 -18.31 2.54 9.23
CA ASP A 118 -18.85 3.90 9.10
C ASP A 118 -17.81 4.82 8.46
N PRO A 119 -17.99 5.19 7.19
CA PRO A 119 -17.00 5.96 6.48
C PRO A 119 -17.09 7.48 6.73
N GLU A 120 -18.07 7.94 7.53
CA GLU A 120 -18.14 9.32 8.02
C GLU A 120 -17.44 9.50 9.38
N SER A 121 -17.12 8.40 10.06
CA SER A 121 -16.43 8.42 11.35
C SER A 121 -14.95 8.79 11.23
N GLU A 122 -14.40 9.43 12.26
CA GLU A 122 -12.95 9.58 12.43
C GLU A 122 -12.24 8.24 12.58
N THR A 123 -12.95 7.24 13.09
CA THR A 123 -12.48 5.86 13.21
C THR A 123 -13.44 4.94 12.45
N PRO A 124 -13.17 4.67 11.16
CA PRO A 124 -14.14 3.97 10.31
C PRO A 124 -14.47 2.53 10.73
N CYS A 125 -13.59 1.90 11.49
CA CYS A 125 -13.87 0.64 12.16
C CYS A 125 -14.08 0.89 13.66
N PRO A 126 -15.30 0.66 14.21
CA PRO A 126 -15.60 0.96 15.62
C PRO A 126 -14.97 -0.02 16.62
N ASN A 127 -14.48 -1.16 16.13
CA ASN A 127 -14.03 -2.28 16.95
C ASN A 127 -12.52 -2.19 17.28
N ILE A 128 -12.16 -1.18 18.07
CA ILE A 128 -10.78 -0.95 18.55
C ILE A 128 -10.51 -1.75 19.83
N ASN A 129 -9.42 -2.53 19.82
CA ASN A 129 -8.75 -2.98 21.04
C ASN A 129 -7.51 -2.11 21.31
N LYS A 130 -7.45 -1.43 22.46
CA LYS A 130 -6.32 -0.56 22.82
C LYS A 130 -5.11 -1.32 23.35
N ASP A 131 -5.31 -2.55 23.83
CA ASP A 131 -4.26 -3.38 24.42
C ASP A 131 -3.51 -4.23 23.37
N ALA A 132 -3.98 -4.19 22.13
CA ALA A 132 -3.39 -4.90 21.01
C ALA A 132 -2.30 -4.05 20.32
N MET A 133 -1.33 -4.74 19.71
CA MET A 133 -0.38 -4.09 18.80
C MET A 133 -1.13 -3.34 17.68
N PRO A 134 -0.76 -2.09 17.34
CA PRO A 134 -1.53 -1.26 16.40
C PRO A 134 -1.86 -1.89 15.05
N ILE A 135 -0.95 -2.71 14.50
CA ILE A 135 -1.14 -3.39 13.21
C ILE A 135 -2.10 -4.60 13.33
N ALA A 136 -2.10 -5.26 14.49
CA ALA A 136 -2.87 -6.48 14.73
C ALA A 136 -4.34 -6.21 15.02
N ASP A 137 -4.68 -5.02 15.53
CA ASP A 137 -6.07 -4.62 15.71
C ASP A 137 -6.63 -3.91 14.46
N LYS A 138 -7.81 -4.33 14.02
CA LYS A 138 -8.48 -3.76 12.85
C LYS A 138 -8.86 -2.29 13.03
N GLY A 139 -9.25 -1.86 14.23
CA GLY A 139 -9.61 -0.49 14.54
C GLY A 139 -8.39 0.44 14.52
N GLN A 140 -7.34 0.07 15.26
CA GLN A 140 -6.06 0.78 15.28
C GLN A 140 -5.42 0.83 13.89
N MET A 141 -5.39 -0.29 13.16
CA MET A 141 -4.88 -0.35 11.80
C MET A 141 -5.70 0.55 10.87
N SER A 142 -7.02 0.60 11.01
CA SER A 142 -7.87 1.49 10.20
C SER A 142 -7.53 2.96 10.43
N LYS A 143 -7.35 3.36 11.70
CA LYS A 143 -6.92 4.72 12.05
C LYS A 143 -5.56 5.06 11.44
N MET A 144 -4.60 4.15 11.56
CA MET A 144 -3.26 4.34 11.03
C MET A 144 -3.25 4.44 9.50
N ILE A 145 -4.03 3.61 8.81
CA ILE A 145 -4.17 3.66 7.35
C ILE A 145 -4.84 4.97 6.92
N CYS A 146 -5.90 5.41 7.62
CA CYS A 146 -6.57 6.67 7.31
C CYS A 146 -5.62 7.87 7.47
N ALA A 147 -4.79 7.87 8.52
CA ALA A 147 -3.75 8.88 8.72
C ALA A 147 -2.69 8.83 7.62
N ARG A 148 -2.23 7.63 7.25
CA ARG A 148 -1.20 7.46 6.22
C ARG A 148 -1.68 7.84 4.82
N TYR A 149 -2.91 7.55 4.45
CA TYR A 149 -3.42 7.70 3.08
C TYR A 149 -4.48 8.79 2.96
N SER A 150 -4.45 9.78 3.87
CA SER A 150 -5.31 10.98 3.85
C SER A 150 -6.80 10.67 3.66
N LYS A 151 -7.27 9.57 4.28
CA LYS A 151 -8.64 9.02 4.14
C LYS A 151 -9.10 8.66 2.71
N ASP A 152 -8.24 8.70 1.68
CA ASP A 152 -8.59 8.28 0.31
C ASP A 152 -9.05 6.81 0.29
N THR A 153 -8.50 5.99 1.19
CA THR A 153 -8.91 4.60 1.36
C THR A 153 -10.38 4.44 1.73
N VAL A 154 -10.90 5.35 2.56
CA VAL A 154 -12.32 5.37 2.94
C VAL A 154 -13.18 5.73 1.73
N GLN A 155 -12.75 6.71 0.93
CA GLN A 155 -13.46 7.11 -0.29
C GLN A 155 -13.48 5.98 -1.32
N ASN A 156 -12.38 5.23 -1.46
CA ASN A 156 -12.35 4.05 -2.31
C ASN A 156 -13.35 2.99 -1.85
N LEU A 157 -13.44 2.71 -0.54
CA LEU A 157 -14.42 1.76 0.01
C LEU A 157 -15.87 2.24 -0.17
N LYS A 158 -16.16 3.53 0.07
CA LYS A 158 -17.48 4.14 -0.17
C LYS A 158 -17.88 3.96 -1.63
N LYS A 159 -17.02 4.42 -2.54
CA LYS A 159 -17.26 4.35 -3.97
C LYS A 159 -17.44 2.91 -4.43
N CYS A 160 -16.60 2.00 -3.96
CA CYS A 160 -16.71 0.58 -4.24
C CYS A 160 -18.09 0.03 -3.82
N ARG A 161 -18.58 0.38 -2.63
CA ARG A 161 -19.94 0.02 -2.15
C ARG A 161 -21.05 0.61 -3.02
N GLU A 162 -20.86 1.83 -3.53
CA GLU A 162 -21.84 2.56 -4.34
C GLU A 162 -21.98 2.01 -5.76
N ILE A 163 -20.85 1.74 -6.44
CA ILE A 163 -20.86 1.37 -7.88
C ILE A 163 -20.60 -0.12 -8.13
N GLY A 164 -20.19 -0.87 -7.11
CA GLY A 164 -19.84 -2.28 -7.20
C GLY A 164 -18.41 -2.55 -7.68
N TYR A 165 -17.95 -3.79 -7.51
CA TYR A 165 -16.56 -4.17 -7.79
C TYR A 165 -16.13 -3.96 -9.24
N ASP A 166 -16.93 -4.41 -10.21
CA ASP A 166 -16.57 -4.35 -11.63
C ASP A 166 -16.35 -2.90 -12.10
N ALA A 167 -17.31 -2.02 -11.76
CA ALA A 167 -17.23 -0.61 -12.12
C ALA A 167 -16.07 0.08 -11.39
N PHE A 168 -15.87 -0.20 -10.10
CA PHE A 168 -14.76 0.34 -9.34
C PHE A 168 -13.40 -0.07 -9.90
N ILE A 169 -13.21 -1.36 -10.22
CA ILE A 169 -11.97 -1.87 -10.81
C ILE A 169 -11.68 -1.19 -12.15
N LYS A 170 -12.70 -0.99 -12.99
CA LYS A 170 -12.55 -0.29 -14.27
C LYS A 170 -12.05 1.14 -14.04
N GLU A 171 -12.71 1.89 -13.17
CA GLU A 171 -12.31 3.27 -12.87
C GLU A 171 -10.93 3.36 -12.23
N ALA A 172 -10.58 2.43 -11.34
CA ALA A 172 -9.26 2.36 -10.74
C ALA A 172 -8.15 2.19 -11.78
N LYS A 173 -8.37 1.32 -12.78
CA LYS A 173 -7.43 1.14 -13.90
C LYS A 173 -7.28 2.42 -14.71
N GLU A 174 -8.39 3.07 -15.05
CA GLU A 174 -8.36 4.35 -15.77
C GLU A 174 -7.63 5.45 -14.97
N LYS A 175 -7.85 5.52 -13.64
CA LYS A 175 -7.18 6.46 -12.74
C LYS A 175 -5.66 6.27 -12.77
N VAL A 176 -5.18 5.03 -12.70
CA VAL A 176 -3.74 4.70 -12.72
C VAL A 176 -3.11 4.95 -14.10
N VAL A 177 -3.83 4.64 -15.19
CA VAL A 177 -3.38 4.95 -16.57
C VAL A 177 -3.20 6.45 -16.78
N LYS A 178 -4.06 7.28 -16.16
CA LYS A 178 -3.94 8.75 -16.18
C LYS A 178 -2.83 9.31 -15.28
N GLY A 179 -1.98 8.45 -14.69
CA GLY A 179 -0.81 8.86 -13.92
C GLY A 179 -1.03 8.96 -12.41
N TRP A 180 -2.19 8.55 -11.89
CA TRP A 180 -2.37 8.48 -10.44
C TRP A 180 -1.47 7.40 -9.82
N ARG A 181 -0.87 7.70 -8.67
CA ARG A 181 -0.03 6.77 -7.90
C ARG A 181 -0.36 6.86 -6.42
N THR A 182 -0.21 5.75 -5.71
CA THR A 182 -0.52 5.69 -4.28
C THR A 182 0.36 6.62 -3.45
N TRP A 183 1.61 6.88 -3.85
CA TRP A 183 2.49 7.78 -3.11
C TRP A 183 2.04 9.24 -3.13
N GLN A 184 1.18 9.65 -4.07
CA GLN A 184 0.65 11.03 -4.16
C GLN A 184 -0.28 11.40 -3.00
N ILE A 185 -0.78 10.39 -2.27
CA ILE A 185 -1.72 10.57 -1.15
C ILE A 185 -1.13 10.13 0.19
N ILE A 186 0.14 9.71 0.23
CA ILE A 186 0.80 9.30 1.46
C ILE A 186 1.14 10.55 2.28
N SER A 187 0.74 10.56 3.54
CA SER A 187 1.06 11.63 4.50
C SER A 187 2.56 11.81 4.67
N GLU A 188 2.98 13.06 4.83
CA GLU A 188 4.35 13.44 5.18
C GLU A 188 4.70 13.11 6.64
N GLU A 189 3.70 12.83 7.48
CA GLU A 189 3.88 12.50 8.89
C GLU A 189 4.46 11.09 9.10
N MET A 190 5.20 10.90 10.20
CA MET A 190 5.82 9.62 10.58
C MET A 190 4.84 8.62 11.24
N VAL A 191 3.68 8.42 10.59
CA VAL A 191 2.52 7.66 11.11
C VAL A 191 2.91 6.31 11.73
N PHE A 192 3.73 5.50 11.06
CA PHE A 192 4.14 4.19 11.57
C PHE A 192 5.08 4.28 12.77
N SER A 193 6.11 5.14 12.70
CA SER A 193 7.06 5.29 13.80
C SER A 193 6.39 5.83 15.05
N ASP A 194 5.44 6.75 14.90
CA ASP A 194 4.72 7.33 16.03
C ASP A 194 3.68 6.37 16.62
N ALA A 195 3.07 5.52 15.79
CA ALA A 195 2.19 4.44 16.27
C ALA A 195 2.95 3.38 17.09
N MET A 196 4.22 3.10 16.77
CA MET A 196 5.03 2.05 17.41
C MET A 196 5.82 2.52 18.65
N LYS A 197 5.78 3.82 18.99
CA LYS A 197 6.43 4.39 20.20
C LYS A 197 5.58 4.24 21.48
N LYS A 198 4.34 3.81 21.34
CA LYS A 198 3.38 3.59 22.44
C LYS A 198 3.38 2.15 22.86
#